data_AF-A4X7E1-F1
#
_entry.id   AF-A4X7E1-F1
#
_cell.length_a   1.000
_cell.length_b   1.000
_cell.length_c   1.000
_cell.angle_alpha   90.00
_cell.angle_beta   90.00
_cell.angle_gamma   90.00
#
_symmetry.space_group_name_H-M   'P 1'
#
loop_
_entity.id
_entity.type
_entity.pdbx_description
1 polymer ?
#
loop_
_entity_poly.entity_id
_entity_poly.type
_entity_poly.pdbx_seq_one_letter_code
_entity_poly.pdbx_strand_id
1 'polypeptide(L)'
;MTDHASADSTCLAPASGSDERVGGAGADGRPLHAAALRFYWGPMDCGKSTMALQMNHNHARQGRRGLVTTRIDRSLGPRVTTRIGLAHEAVEVTDELDLRALVRGRRAEGVRVDYLICDEASFYQVEHVEQLAELVDDDDVDVYAFGLATDFRSRMFPAARRLFELADSVARIQVEVLCWCGREGLLNARVVNRRVAREGAQVVVGDTAETAQVRYQVLCRRHHRAGDLGPAASD
;
A
#
# COMPACT_ATOMS: atom_id res chain seq x y z
N MET A 1 -48.65 -54.25 18.76
CA MET A 1 -49.25 -54.58 17.45
C MET A 1 -48.99 -53.39 16.56
N THR A 2 -48.11 -53.33 15.57
CA THR A 2 -47.20 -54.19 14.77
C THR A 2 -46.50 -53.12 13.89
N ASP A 3 -45.25 -53.14 13.47
CA ASP A 3 -44.25 -54.18 13.34
C ASP A 3 -42.86 -53.55 13.14
N HIS A 4 -41.82 -54.36 13.31
CA HIS A 4 -40.40 -54.07 13.13
C HIS A 4 -39.98 -53.74 11.68
N ALA A 5 -38.91 -52.95 11.52
CA ALA A 5 -37.72 -53.35 10.74
C ALA A 5 -36.55 -52.35 10.90
N SER A 6 -35.41 -52.88 11.32
CA SER A 6 -34.06 -52.29 11.27
C SER A 6 -33.35 -52.64 9.96
N ALA A 7 -32.51 -51.75 9.43
CA ALA A 7 -31.28 -52.12 8.72
C ALA A 7 -30.34 -50.91 8.56
N ASP A 8 -29.09 -51.10 8.97
CA ASP A 8 -27.92 -50.27 8.67
C ASP A 8 -27.74 -50.03 7.17
N SER A 9 -27.28 -48.82 6.82
CA SER A 9 -26.39 -48.66 5.68
C SER A 9 -25.49 -47.44 5.88
N THR A 10 -24.29 -47.73 6.35
CA THR A 10 -23.14 -46.84 6.29
C THR A 10 -22.80 -46.57 4.83
N CYS A 11 -23.03 -45.34 4.37
CA CYS A 11 -22.46 -44.86 3.13
C CYS A 11 -21.52 -43.69 3.44
N LEU A 12 -20.24 -44.02 3.66
CA LEU A 12 -19.15 -43.06 3.47
C LEU A 12 -19.20 -42.56 2.02
N ALA A 13 -19.48 -41.28 1.82
CA ALA A 13 -19.23 -40.61 0.56
C ALA A 13 -17.74 -40.23 0.47
N PRO A 14 -17.12 -40.29 -0.72
CA PRO A 14 -15.68 -40.21 -0.89
C PRO A 14 -15.17 -38.77 -0.67
N ALA A 15 -13.96 -38.67 -0.13
CA ALA A 15 -13.15 -37.47 -0.26
C ALA A 15 -12.77 -37.28 -1.73
N SER A 16 -13.28 -36.22 -2.35
CA SER A 16 -12.81 -35.73 -3.64
C SER A 16 -12.54 -34.25 -3.50
N GLY A 17 -11.25 -33.91 -3.48
CA GLY A 17 -10.79 -32.54 -3.55
C GLY A 17 -11.01 -31.97 -4.95
N SER A 18 -11.42 -30.71 -4.99
CA SER A 18 -11.09 -29.76 -6.04
C SER A 18 -11.45 -28.36 -5.54
N ASP A 19 -10.42 -27.61 -5.16
CA ASP A 19 -10.33 -26.16 -5.25
C ASP A 19 -11.49 -25.38 -4.60
N GLU A 20 -11.61 -25.47 -3.26
CA GLU A 20 -12.47 -24.55 -2.51
C GLU A 20 -11.81 -23.16 -2.47
N ARG A 21 -12.27 -22.27 -3.34
CA ARG A 21 -12.26 -20.84 -3.02
C ARG A 21 -13.15 -20.64 -1.81
N VAL A 22 -12.58 -20.69 -0.61
CA VAL A 22 -13.30 -20.37 0.62
C VAL A 22 -13.39 -18.86 0.74
N GLY A 23 -14.25 -18.25 -0.09
CA GLY A 23 -14.87 -16.99 0.26
C GLY A 23 -15.84 -17.30 1.40
N GLY A 24 -15.56 -16.82 2.61
CA GLY A 24 -16.43 -17.07 3.75
C GLY A 24 -17.85 -16.58 3.44
N ALA A 25 -18.82 -17.48 3.49
CA ALA A 25 -20.22 -17.10 3.41
C ALA A 25 -20.65 -16.50 4.77
N GLY A 26 -21.30 -15.35 4.73
CA GLY A 26 -22.00 -14.80 5.90
C GLY A 26 -23.08 -15.77 6.39
N ALA A 27 -23.59 -15.53 7.59
CA ALA A 27 -24.62 -16.39 8.20
C ALA A 27 -25.92 -16.50 7.37
N ASP A 28 -26.11 -15.63 6.37
CA ASP A 28 -27.22 -15.60 5.43
C ASP A 28 -26.89 -16.18 4.04
N GLY A 29 -25.70 -16.75 3.85
CA GLY A 29 -25.23 -17.29 2.58
C GLY A 29 -24.80 -16.24 1.55
N ARG A 30 -24.78 -14.95 1.93
CA ARG A 30 -24.21 -13.89 1.09
C ARG A 30 -22.70 -13.83 1.30
N PRO A 31 -21.89 -13.47 0.28
CA PRO A 31 -20.45 -13.33 0.46
C PRO A 31 -20.14 -12.28 1.53
N LEU A 32 -19.16 -12.55 2.39
CA LEU A 32 -18.61 -11.55 3.30
C LEU A 32 -18.03 -10.40 2.44
N HIS A 33 -18.74 -9.29 2.35
CA HIS A 33 -18.27 -8.03 1.75
C HIS A 33 -18.02 -7.03 2.89
N ALA A 34 -17.02 -7.29 3.72
CA ALA A 34 -16.68 -6.40 4.85
C ALA A 34 -15.35 -5.69 4.65
N ALA A 35 -14.36 -6.35 4.04
CA ALA A 35 -13.09 -5.76 3.69
C ALA A 35 -13.25 -4.68 2.60
N ALA A 36 -12.28 -3.75 2.55
CA ALA A 36 -12.18 -2.77 1.49
C ALA A 36 -10.72 -2.39 1.19
N LEU A 37 -10.47 -2.03 -0.07
CA LEU A 37 -9.23 -1.43 -0.55
C LEU A 37 -9.31 0.08 -0.37
N ARG A 38 -8.45 0.64 0.48
CA ARG A 38 -8.38 2.08 0.76
C ARG A 38 -7.04 2.65 0.35
N PHE A 39 -7.05 3.68 -0.47
CA PHE A 39 -5.84 4.37 -0.92
C PHE A 39 -5.72 5.77 -0.31
N TYR A 40 -4.67 5.96 0.48
CA TYR A 40 -4.28 7.25 1.04
C TYR A 40 -3.11 7.83 0.27
N TRP A 41 -3.28 9.04 -0.25
CA TRP A 41 -2.25 9.67 -1.08
C TRP A 41 -1.92 11.09 -0.65
N GLY A 42 -0.74 11.55 -1.03
CA GLY A 42 -0.31 12.93 -0.82
C GLY A 42 1.11 13.18 -1.34
N PRO A 43 1.60 14.41 -1.25
CA PRO A 43 2.99 14.73 -1.62
C PRO A 43 3.97 14.00 -0.69
N MET A 44 5.27 14.14 -0.98
CA MET A 44 6.28 13.80 0.02
C MET A 44 6.05 14.64 1.29
N ASP A 45 6.40 14.08 2.45
CA ASP A 45 6.46 14.81 3.72
C ASP A 45 5.10 15.12 4.36
N CYS A 46 3.98 14.69 3.76
CA CYS A 46 2.65 14.82 4.36
C CYS A 46 2.32 13.74 5.42
N GLY A 47 3.30 12.97 5.91
CA GLY A 47 3.08 12.01 7.00
C GLY A 47 2.43 10.68 6.63
N LYS A 48 2.50 10.22 5.37
CA LYS A 48 1.99 8.91 4.90
C LYS A 48 2.40 7.73 5.80
N SER A 49 3.70 7.49 5.94
CA SER A 49 4.23 6.38 6.74
C SER A 49 3.86 6.51 8.23
N THR A 50 3.76 7.74 8.75
CA THR A 50 3.27 7.96 10.12
C THR A 50 1.83 7.49 10.29
N MET A 51 0.94 7.87 9.37
CA MET A 51 -0.46 7.44 9.38
C MET A 51 -0.57 5.92 9.21
N ALA A 52 0.25 5.32 8.34
CA ALA A 52 0.32 3.88 8.14
C ALA A 52 0.67 3.13 9.43
N LEU A 53 1.71 3.56 10.15
CA LEU A 53 2.11 2.93 11.42
C LEU A 53 1.12 3.18 12.56
N GLN A 54 0.50 4.36 12.62
CA GLN A 54 -0.57 4.64 13.58
C GLN A 54 -1.79 3.74 13.34
N MET A 55 -2.16 3.53 12.07
CA MET A 55 -3.24 2.64 11.69
C MET A 55 -2.91 1.19 12.07
N ASN A 56 -1.71 0.71 11.75
CA ASN A 56 -1.24 -0.62 12.17
C ASN A 56 -1.35 -0.81 13.69
N HIS A 57 -0.85 0.17 14.47
CA HIS A 57 -0.92 0.12 15.93
C HIS A 57 -2.36 0.04 16.45
N ASN A 58 -3.26 0.84 15.88
CA ASN A 58 -4.67 0.86 16.28
C ASN A 58 -5.38 -0.47 15.99
N HIS A 59 -5.18 -1.05 14.81
CA HIS A 59 -5.75 -2.36 14.49
C HIS A 59 -5.19 -3.47 15.40
N ALA A 60 -3.87 -3.49 15.62
CA ALA A 60 -3.24 -4.45 16.51
C ALA A 60 -3.77 -4.37 17.95
N ARG A 61 -4.00 -3.16 18.47
CA ARG A 61 -4.61 -2.96 19.81
C ARG A 61 -6.04 -3.49 19.93
N GLN A 62 -6.76 -3.59 18.82
CA GLN A 62 -8.11 -4.19 18.76
C GLN A 62 -8.06 -5.72 18.56
N GLY A 63 -6.88 -6.34 18.70
CA GLY A 63 -6.70 -7.78 18.54
C GLY A 63 -6.67 -8.27 17.10
N ARG A 64 -6.68 -7.35 16.11
CA ARG A 64 -6.52 -7.72 14.70
C ARG A 64 -5.05 -7.99 14.38
N ARG A 65 -4.79 -8.88 13.42
CA ARG A 65 -3.45 -9.23 12.95
C ARG A 65 -3.25 -8.70 11.54
N GLY A 66 -2.18 -7.96 11.30
CA GLY A 66 -1.87 -7.46 9.97
C GLY A 66 -0.41 -7.64 9.59
N LEU A 67 -0.16 -7.50 8.29
CA LEU A 67 1.19 -7.42 7.74
C LEU A 67 1.46 -6.00 7.28
N VAL A 68 2.68 -5.53 7.50
CA VAL A 68 3.17 -4.27 6.96
C VAL A 68 4.10 -4.60 5.80
N THR A 69 3.86 -3.97 4.67
CA THR A 69 4.61 -4.16 3.42
C THR A 69 5.14 -2.80 2.97
N THR A 70 6.32 -2.79 2.37
CA THR A 70 6.94 -1.58 1.84
C THR A 70 7.75 -1.92 0.61
N ARG A 71 8.04 -0.93 -0.22
CA ARG A 71 8.92 -1.10 -1.38
C ARG A 71 9.85 0.08 -1.49
N ILE A 72 11.14 -0.20 -1.67
CA ILE A 72 12.18 0.82 -1.84
C ILE A 72 12.16 1.80 -0.64
N ASP A 73 12.19 1.28 0.59
CA ASP A 73 12.43 2.16 1.75
C ASP A 73 13.92 2.56 1.75
N ARG A 74 14.15 3.85 1.99
CA ARG A 74 15.46 4.52 2.06
C ARG A 74 16.28 4.10 3.29
N SER A 75 15.73 3.25 4.17
CA SER A 75 16.32 2.87 5.44
C SER A 75 16.88 1.44 5.44
N LEU A 76 18.13 1.24 4.97
CA LEU A 76 19.01 0.11 5.33
C LEU A 76 18.32 -1.28 5.56
N GLY A 77 17.34 -1.67 4.73
CA GLY A 77 16.58 -2.93 4.85
C GLY A 77 15.04 -2.77 4.82
N PRO A 78 14.28 -3.88 4.94
CA PRO A 78 12.82 -3.90 4.81
C PRO A 78 12.13 -3.45 6.11
N ARG A 79 12.24 -2.16 6.40
CA ARG A 79 11.55 -1.51 7.52
C ARG A 79 10.68 -0.41 6.96
N VAL A 80 9.63 -0.02 7.68
CA VAL A 80 8.96 1.27 7.45
C VAL A 80 9.45 2.21 8.53
N THR A 81 10.13 3.29 8.13
CA THR A 81 10.58 4.34 9.04
C THR A 81 9.87 5.66 8.78
N THR A 82 9.60 6.41 9.85
CA THR A 82 8.95 7.72 9.76
C THR A 82 9.91 8.82 10.16
N ARG A 83 9.69 10.02 9.64
CA ARG A 83 10.48 11.22 10.01
C ARG A 83 10.40 11.59 11.49
N ILE A 84 9.40 11.08 12.22
CA ILE A 84 9.21 11.32 13.65
C ILE A 84 9.75 10.17 14.52
N GLY A 85 10.54 9.26 13.95
CA GLY A 85 11.27 8.24 14.70
C GLY A 85 10.50 6.94 15.00
N LEU A 86 9.31 6.75 14.45
CA LEU A 86 8.63 5.45 14.47
C LEU A 86 9.26 4.51 13.45
N ALA A 87 9.45 3.25 13.83
CA ALA A 87 9.93 2.20 12.94
C ALA A 87 9.16 0.89 13.18
N HIS A 88 8.83 0.18 12.10
CA HIS A 88 8.19 -1.13 12.17
C HIS A 88 8.85 -2.08 11.15
N GLU A 89 8.93 -3.37 11.49
CA GLU A 89 9.39 -4.39 10.55
C GLU A 89 8.37 -4.54 9.41
N ALA A 90 8.85 -4.61 8.18
CA ALA A 90 7.98 -4.73 7.01
C ALA A 90 8.47 -5.84 6.11
N VAL A 91 7.57 -6.39 5.30
CA VAL A 91 7.93 -7.26 4.19
C VAL A 91 8.25 -6.38 2.99
N GLU A 92 9.43 -6.55 2.42
CA GLU A 92 9.78 -5.89 1.17
C GLU A 92 9.02 -6.51 -0.01
N VAL A 93 8.38 -5.67 -0.79
CA VAL A 93 7.70 -6.07 -2.02
C VAL A 93 8.68 -5.97 -3.19
N THR A 94 9.17 -7.12 -3.64
CA THR A 94 9.99 -7.22 -4.87
C THR A 94 9.08 -7.32 -6.11
N ASP A 95 9.65 -7.44 -7.31
CA ASP A 95 8.85 -7.63 -8.54
C ASP A 95 8.24 -9.03 -8.63
N GLU A 96 8.82 -10.00 -7.94
CA GLU A 96 8.43 -11.41 -7.98
C GLU A 96 7.52 -11.81 -6.81
N LEU A 97 7.33 -10.92 -5.82
CA LEU A 97 6.54 -11.22 -4.65
C LEU A 97 5.05 -11.29 -5.00
N ASP A 98 4.47 -12.49 -4.88
CA ASP A 98 3.01 -12.65 -4.93
C ASP A 98 2.41 -12.35 -3.54
N LEU A 99 1.67 -11.24 -3.44
CA LEU A 99 1.04 -10.81 -2.19
C LEU A 99 -0.05 -11.79 -1.71
N ARG A 100 -0.70 -12.50 -2.62
CA ARG A 100 -1.71 -13.51 -2.27
C ARG A 100 -1.05 -14.73 -1.67
N ALA A 101 0.02 -15.19 -2.29
CA ALA A 101 0.80 -16.31 -1.77
C ALA A 101 1.39 -15.99 -0.38
N LEU A 102 1.85 -14.74 -0.18
CA LEU A 102 2.29 -14.27 1.13
C LEU A 102 1.17 -14.39 2.18
N VAL A 103 -0.02 -13.86 1.91
CA VAL A 103 -1.14 -13.89 2.86
C VAL A 103 -1.65 -15.31 3.10
N ARG A 104 -1.90 -16.07 2.03
CA ARG A 104 -2.41 -17.44 2.10
C ARG A 104 -1.40 -18.38 2.77
N GLY A 105 -0.10 -18.17 2.55
CA GLY A 105 0.97 -18.91 3.23
C GLY A 105 0.94 -18.70 4.75
N ARG A 106 0.83 -17.45 5.22
CA ARG A 106 0.67 -17.16 6.66
C ARG A 106 -0.57 -17.82 7.26
N ARG A 107 -1.69 -17.79 6.52
CA ARG A 107 -2.93 -18.47 6.94
C ARG A 107 -2.74 -19.99 7.05
N ALA A 108 -2.02 -20.61 6.11
CA ALA A 108 -1.70 -22.04 6.15
C ALA A 108 -0.81 -22.42 7.35
N GLU A 109 0.04 -21.51 7.84
CA GLU A 109 0.79 -21.66 9.08
C GLU A 109 -0.06 -21.45 10.36
N GLY A 110 -1.37 -21.25 10.21
CA GLY A 110 -2.29 -20.98 11.31
C GLY A 110 -2.29 -19.52 11.79
N VAL A 111 -1.65 -18.61 11.06
CA VAL A 111 -1.63 -17.17 11.38
C VAL A 111 -2.77 -16.46 10.65
N ARG A 112 -3.75 -15.97 11.41
CA ARG A 112 -4.80 -15.11 10.85
C ARG A 112 -4.18 -13.82 10.30
N VAL A 113 -4.62 -13.40 9.12
CA VAL A 113 -4.27 -12.11 8.50
C VAL A 113 -5.58 -11.38 8.19
N ASP A 114 -5.75 -10.24 8.85
CA ASP A 114 -6.98 -9.45 8.85
C ASP A 114 -6.87 -8.18 8.02
N TYR A 115 -5.64 -7.68 7.86
CA TYR A 115 -5.38 -6.49 7.07
C TYR A 115 -3.95 -6.43 6.55
N LEU A 116 -3.75 -5.65 5.50
CA LEU A 116 -2.45 -5.24 4.98
C LEU A 116 -2.28 -3.71 5.12
N ILE A 117 -1.11 -3.29 5.58
CA ILE A 117 -0.62 -1.92 5.43
C ILE A 117 0.43 -1.93 4.34
N CYS A 118 0.19 -1.20 3.25
CA CYS A 118 1.10 -1.11 2.11
C CYS A 118 1.69 0.30 2.03
N ASP A 119 2.89 0.48 2.58
CA ASP A 119 3.62 1.75 2.45
C ASP A 119 4.36 1.82 1.10
N GLU A 120 4.56 3.06 0.63
CA GLU A 120 5.19 3.37 -0.66
C GLU A 120 4.60 2.57 -1.85
N ALA A 121 3.28 2.34 -1.82
CA ALA A 121 2.54 1.55 -2.80
C ALA A 121 2.63 2.10 -4.24
N SER A 122 3.04 3.36 -4.41
CA SER A 122 3.31 3.97 -5.71
C SER A 122 4.42 3.27 -6.50
N PHE A 123 5.31 2.55 -5.83
CA PHE A 123 6.40 1.81 -6.46
C PHE A 123 6.07 0.35 -6.73
N TYR A 124 4.87 -0.09 -6.38
CA TYR A 124 4.42 -1.44 -6.69
C TYR A 124 4.21 -1.57 -8.20
N GLN A 125 4.15 -2.81 -8.67
CA GLN A 125 3.68 -3.11 -10.02
C GLN A 125 2.15 -3.01 -10.07
N VAL A 126 1.59 -2.88 -11.28
CA VAL A 126 0.14 -2.85 -11.47
C VAL A 126 -0.48 -4.17 -11.01
N GLU A 127 0.23 -5.26 -11.27
CA GLU A 127 -0.11 -6.62 -10.90
C GLU A 127 -0.25 -6.79 -9.38
N HIS A 128 0.61 -6.14 -8.59
CA HIS A 128 0.43 -6.12 -7.12
C HIS A 128 -0.87 -5.43 -6.72
N VAL A 129 -1.30 -4.38 -7.42
CA VAL A 129 -2.56 -3.70 -7.11
C VAL A 129 -3.76 -4.59 -7.43
N GLU A 130 -3.70 -5.38 -8.51
CA GLU A 130 -4.71 -6.41 -8.78
C GLU A 130 -4.76 -7.46 -7.67
N GLN A 131 -3.59 -7.91 -7.20
CA GLN A 131 -3.49 -8.86 -6.09
C GLN A 131 -4.10 -8.31 -4.79
N LEU A 132 -3.92 -7.01 -4.52
CA LEU A 132 -4.52 -6.35 -3.37
C LEU A 132 -6.06 -6.32 -3.45
N ALA A 133 -6.61 -6.06 -4.63
CA ALA A 133 -8.06 -6.12 -4.85
C ALA A 133 -8.59 -7.56 -4.70
N GLU A 134 -7.90 -8.54 -5.29
CA GLU A 134 -8.25 -9.97 -5.13
C GLU A 134 -8.26 -10.39 -3.65
N LEU A 135 -7.29 -9.92 -2.86
CA LEU A 135 -7.24 -10.19 -1.41
C LEU A 135 -8.41 -9.59 -0.63
N VAL A 136 -8.93 -8.45 -1.07
CA VAL A 136 -10.14 -7.85 -0.49
C VAL A 136 -11.35 -8.70 -0.85
N ASP A 137 -11.51 -9.01 -2.14
CA ASP A 137 -12.72 -9.64 -2.68
C ASP A 137 -12.83 -11.13 -2.31
N ASP A 138 -11.74 -11.89 -2.45
CA ASP A 138 -11.75 -13.35 -2.31
C ASP A 138 -11.33 -13.80 -0.90
N ASP A 139 -10.49 -13.01 -0.21
CA ASP A 139 -9.87 -13.40 1.07
C ASP A 139 -10.38 -12.59 2.28
N ASP A 140 -11.26 -11.60 2.07
CA ASP A 140 -11.83 -10.66 3.07
C ASP A 140 -10.74 -10.02 3.96
N VAL A 141 -9.64 -9.57 3.33
CA VAL A 141 -8.53 -8.87 3.98
C VAL A 141 -8.63 -7.38 3.71
N ASP A 142 -8.75 -6.55 4.75
CA ASP A 142 -8.70 -5.09 4.58
C ASP A 142 -7.34 -4.64 4.02
N VAL A 143 -7.33 -3.76 3.01
CA VAL A 143 -6.08 -3.22 2.48
C VAL A 143 -6.03 -1.70 2.67
N TYR A 144 -4.94 -1.23 3.27
CA TYR A 144 -4.65 0.20 3.44
C TYR A 144 -3.35 0.54 2.70
N ALA A 145 -3.48 1.12 1.52
CA ALA A 145 -2.36 1.52 0.67
C ALA A 145 -2.01 3.00 0.88
N PHE A 146 -0.72 3.30 0.95
CA PHE A 146 -0.18 4.64 1.14
C PHE A 146 0.83 4.95 0.03
N GLY A 147 0.69 6.10 -0.63
CA GLY A 147 1.59 6.42 -1.73
C GLY A 147 1.54 7.86 -2.25
N LEU A 148 2.49 8.19 -3.11
CA LEU A 148 2.46 9.34 -3.99
C LEU A 148 1.49 9.10 -5.17
N ALA A 149 0.68 10.10 -5.52
CA ALA A 149 -0.14 10.02 -6.73
C ALA A 149 0.70 10.16 -8.02
N THR A 150 1.66 11.09 -8.03
CA THR A 150 2.42 11.45 -9.23
C THR A 150 3.92 11.51 -9.00
N ASP A 151 4.67 11.24 -10.06
CA ASP A 151 6.12 11.39 -10.15
C ASP A 151 6.58 12.86 -10.23
N PHE A 152 7.89 13.04 -10.40
CA PHE A 152 8.50 14.37 -10.45
C PHE A 152 8.06 15.22 -11.64
N ARG A 153 7.50 14.60 -12.68
CA ARG A 153 6.99 15.23 -13.90
C ARG A 153 5.49 15.51 -13.80
N SER A 154 4.88 15.26 -12.64
CA SER A 154 3.43 15.35 -12.42
C SER A 154 2.64 14.37 -13.30
N ARG A 155 3.20 13.19 -13.56
CA ARG A 155 2.50 12.07 -14.19
C ARG A 155 2.22 11.01 -13.14
N MET A 156 1.05 10.37 -13.21
CA MET A 156 0.69 9.34 -12.24
C MET A 156 1.68 8.19 -12.26
N PHE A 157 1.98 7.64 -11.08
CA PHE A 157 2.62 6.33 -11.01
C PHE A 157 1.63 5.27 -11.51
N PRO A 158 2.10 4.23 -12.24
CA PRO A 158 1.22 3.17 -12.73
C PRO A 158 0.38 2.50 -11.63
N ALA A 159 1.01 2.10 -10.51
CA ALA A 159 0.30 1.52 -9.37
C ALA A 159 -0.67 2.51 -8.73
N ALA A 160 -0.27 3.78 -8.55
CA ALA A 160 -1.18 4.80 -8.01
C ALA A 160 -2.40 5.00 -8.91
N ARG A 161 -2.22 5.06 -10.23
CA ARG A 161 -3.32 5.11 -11.19
C ARG A 161 -4.25 3.91 -11.02
N ARG A 162 -3.70 2.70 -10.91
CA ARG A 162 -4.52 1.50 -10.71
C ARG A 162 -5.28 1.52 -9.37
N LEU A 163 -4.65 2.01 -8.31
CA LEU A 163 -5.30 2.21 -7.01
C LEU A 163 -6.45 3.22 -7.09
N PHE A 164 -6.32 4.30 -7.87
CA PHE A 164 -7.43 5.21 -8.14
C PHE A 164 -8.60 4.56 -8.89
N GLU A 165 -8.33 3.53 -9.71
CA GLU A 165 -9.34 2.82 -10.49
C GLU A 165 -10.06 1.73 -9.68
N LEU A 166 -9.36 1.10 -8.72
CA LEU A 166 -9.86 -0.08 -8.00
C LEU A 166 -10.27 0.16 -6.54
N ALA A 167 -9.70 1.15 -5.85
CA ALA A 167 -9.95 1.30 -4.43
C ALA A 167 -11.40 1.73 -4.14
N ASP A 168 -12.03 1.09 -3.15
CA ASP A 168 -13.35 1.46 -2.63
C ASP A 168 -13.37 2.88 -2.06
N SER A 169 -12.23 3.33 -1.54
CA SER A 169 -12.06 4.69 -1.03
C SER A 169 -10.69 5.24 -1.37
N VAL A 170 -10.67 6.48 -1.87
CA VAL A 170 -9.45 7.22 -2.14
C VAL A 170 -9.47 8.54 -1.37
N ALA A 171 -8.50 8.73 -0.49
CA ALA A 171 -8.42 9.88 0.39
C ALA A 171 -7.06 10.58 0.29
N ARG A 172 -7.08 11.91 0.21
CA ARG A 172 -5.86 12.70 0.36
C ARG A 172 -5.54 12.86 1.84
N ILE A 173 -4.28 12.69 2.24
CA ILE A 173 -3.85 13.00 3.60
C ILE A 173 -3.94 14.51 3.84
N GLN A 174 -4.51 14.88 4.99
CA GLN A 174 -4.88 16.26 5.32
C GLN A 174 -3.74 17.12 5.88
N VAL A 175 -2.58 16.52 6.15
CA VAL A 175 -1.39 17.28 6.59
C VAL A 175 -0.86 18.07 5.40
N GLU A 176 -1.07 19.39 5.43
CA GLU A 176 -0.64 20.29 4.39
C GLU A 176 0.88 20.45 4.37
N VAL A 177 1.49 20.21 3.21
CA VAL A 177 2.88 20.53 2.96
C VAL A 177 2.91 21.81 2.14
N LEU A 178 3.61 22.84 2.62
CA LEU A 178 3.62 24.14 1.97
C LEU A 178 4.74 24.22 0.92
N CYS A 179 4.43 24.82 -0.21
CA CYS A 179 5.44 25.39 -1.09
C CYS A 179 6.11 26.58 -0.40
N TRP A 180 7.33 26.93 -0.80
CA TRP A 180 8.07 28.08 -0.29
C TRP A 180 7.28 29.41 -0.34
N CYS A 181 6.26 29.50 -1.19
CA CYS A 181 5.40 30.68 -1.32
C CYS A 181 4.18 30.69 -0.40
N GLY A 182 4.08 29.74 0.54
CA GLY A 182 2.98 29.61 1.50
C GLY A 182 1.70 28.98 0.94
N ARG A 183 1.62 28.72 -0.38
CA ARG A 183 0.53 27.93 -0.96
C ARG A 183 0.75 26.45 -0.69
N GLU A 184 -0.34 25.69 -0.69
CA GLU A 184 -0.26 24.23 -0.65
C GLU A 184 0.63 23.68 -1.79
N GLY A 185 1.58 22.85 -1.39
CA GLY A 185 2.49 22.12 -2.24
C GLY A 185 1.95 20.72 -2.50
N LEU A 186 1.76 20.39 -3.78
CA LEU A 186 1.15 19.12 -4.20
C LEU A 186 2.05 18.29 -5.10
N LEU A 187 3.08 18.91 -5.68
CA LEU A 187 3.91 18.31 -6.70
C LEU A 187 5.32 18.13 -6.16
N ASN A 188 5.81 16.91 -6.19
CA ASN A 188 7.18 16.60 -5.84
C ASN A 188 8.06 17.01 -7.01
N ALA A 189 8.94 18.00 -6.86
CA ALA A 189 9.92 18.35 -7.88
C ALA A 189 11.23 17.62 -7.60
N ARG A 190 11.78 16.93 -8.60
CA ARG A 190 13.17 16.48 -8.57
C ARG A 190 14.06 17.65 -8.94
N VAL A 191 15.01 17.98 -8.09
CA VAL A 191 15.97 19.07 -8.27
C VAL A 191 17.34 18.46 -8.54
N VAL A 192 17.94 18.80 -9.67
CA VAL A 192 19.29 18.40 -10.05
C VAL A 192 20.04 19.66 -10.44
N ASN A 193 21.22 19.90 -9.84
CA ASN A 193 22.03 21.10 -10.09
C ASN A 193 21.20 22.40 -9.97
N ARG A 194 20.39 22.49 -8.91
CA ARG A 194 19.48 23.62 -8.62
C ARG A 194 18.44 23.92 -9.71
N ARG A 195 18.10 22.95 -10.56
CA ARG A 195 17.04 23.07 -11.57
C ARG A 195 16.02 21.95 -11.40
N VAL A 196 14.75 22.26 -11.66
CA VAL A 196 13.71 21.24 -11.71
C VAL A 196 13.96 20.34 -12.92
N ALA A 197 14.23 19.06 -12.67
CA ALA A 197 14.35 18.06 -13.71
C ALA A 197 12.98 17.82 -14.38
N ARG A 198 12.99 17.70 -15.71
CA ARG A 198 11.78 17.43 -16.52
C ARG A 198 11.80 16.05 -17.18
N GLU A 199 12.98 15.45 -17.26
CA GLU A 199 13.24 14.19 -17.94
C GLU A 199 14.11 13.29 -17.06
N GLY A 200 14.25 12.04 -17.46
CA GLY A 200 14.98 10.97 -16.76
C GLY A 200 14.07 9.92 -16.14
N ALA A 201 14.67 8.87 -15.58
CA ALA A 201 13.95 7.76 -14.96
C ALA A 201 13.00 8.23 -13.86
N GLN A 202 11.83 7.59 -13.78
CA GLN A 202 10.73 7.95 -12.87
C GLN A 202 11.11 7.73 -11.40
N VAL A 203 11.87 6.67 -11.14
CA VAL A 203 12.42 6.35 -9.82
C VAL A 203 13.94 6.45 -9.91
N VAL A 204 14.52 7.25 -9.03
CA VAL A 204 15.95 7.22 -8.73
C VAL A 204 16.01 7.03 -7.23
N VAL A 205 16.31 5.81 -6.81
CA VAL A 205 16.75 5.53 -5.44
C VAL A 205 18.10 6.20 -5.32
N GLY A 206 18.25 7.12 -4.37
CA GLY A 206 19.49 7.86 -4.23
C GLY A 206 20.63 6.88 -3.95
N ASP A 207 21.44 6.59 -4.95
CA ASP A 207 22.72 5.96 -4.75
C ASP A 207 23.54 6.94 -3.89
N THR A 208 23.98 6.46 -2.74
CA THR A 208 24.86 7.15 -1.78
C THR A 208 26.27 7.32 -2.36
N ALA A 209 26.39 7.79 -3.60
CA ALA A 209 27.64 8.15 -4.24
C ALA A 209 27.61 9.67 -4.54
N GLU A 210 28.60 10.36 -4.00
CA GLU A 210 28.71 11.81 -3.78
C GLU A 210 28.74 12.73 -5.01
N THR A 211 28.20 12.34 -6.17
CA THR A 211 28.38 13.10 -7.43
C THR A 211 27.11 13.56 -8.13
N ALA A 212 25.93 13.37 -7.56
CA ALA A 212 24.71 14.02 -8.06
C ALA A 212 23.91 14.68 -6.94
N GLN A 213 23.83 16.02 -6.96
CA GLN A 213 23.00 16.84 -6.06
C GLN A 213 21.49 16.66 -6.36
N VAL A 214 20.99 15.43 -6.33
CA VAL A 214 19.58 15.11 -6.55
C VAL A 214 18.85 15.23 -5.22
N ARG A 215 17.92 16.18 -5.13
CA ARG A 215 16.99 16.28 -4.00
C ARG A 215 15.56 16.40 -4.48
N TYR A 216 14.60 16.11 -3.60
CA TYR A 216 13.19 16.34 -3.87
C TYR A 216 12.68 17.53 -3.05
N GLN A 217 11.84 18.37 -3.65
CA GLN A 217 11.21 19.53 -3.01
C GLN A 217 9.73 19.59 -3.40
N VAL A 218 8.84 19.74 -2.42
CA VAL A 218 7.40 19.89 -2.70
C VAL A 218 7.09 21.33 -3.12
N LEU A 219 6.40 21.48 -4.25
CA LEU A 219 6.04 22.77 -4.84
C LEU A 219 4.55 22.85 -5.16
N CYS A 220 4.01 24.07 -5.17
CA CYS A 220 2.70 24.33 -5.75
C CYS A 220 2.75 24.20 -7.28
N ARG A 221 1.61 24.00 -7.92
CA ARG A 221 1.52 23.83 -9.38
C ARG A 221 2.21 24.95 -10.17
N ARG A 222 2.07 26.19 -9.73
CA ARG A 222 2.68 27.36 -10.42
C ARG A 222 4.20 27.26 -10.43
N HIS A 223 4.81 27.02 -9.27
CA HIS A 223 6.27 26.99 -9.12
C HIS A 223 6.88 25.71 -9.66
N HIS A 224 6.19 24.58 -9.55
CA HIS A 224 6.60 23.36 -10.26
C HIS A 224 6.65 23.58 -11.76
N ARG A 225 5.62 24.19 -12.38
CA ARG A 225 5.60 24.46 -13.83
C ARG A 225 6.66 25.48 -14.25
N ALA A 226 6.86 26.54 -13.47
CA ALA A 226 7.86 27.56 -13.76
C ALA A 226 9.31 27.05 -13.56
N GLY A 227 9.49 25.98 -12.77
CA GLY A 227 10.83 25.56 -12.35
C GLY A 227 11.42 26.45 -11.26
N ASP A 228 10.56 27.18 -10.55
CA ASP A 228 10.94 28.17 -9.54
C ASP A 228 11.09 27.49 -8.17
N LEU A 229 12.33 27.31 -7.76
CA LEU A 229 12.67 26.66 -6.48
C LEU A 229 12.55 27.59 -5.27
N GLY A 230 12.20 28.86 -5.51
CA GLY A 230 12.18 29.91 -4.51
C GLY A 230 13.55 30.56 -4.33
N PRO A 231 13.65 31.50 -3.37
CA PRO A 231 14.91 32.13 -3.05
C PRO A 231 15.96 31.08 -2.72
N ALA A 232 17.20 31.32 -3.14
CA ALA A 232 18.32 30.56 -2.61
C ALA A 232 18.27 30.70 -1.08
N ALA A 233 18.27 29.59 -0.35
CA ALA A 233 18.56 29.65 1.08
C ALA A 233 19.85 30.44 1.23
N SER A 234 19.78 31.58 1.92
CA SER A 234 20.97 32.27 2.40
C SER A 234 21.66 31.32 3.35
N ASP A 235 22.87 30.89 2.99
CA ASP A 235 23.77 30.14 3.86
C ASP A 235 24.05 30.91 5.16
#